data_AF-A0A529LSZ9-F1
#
_entry.id   AF-A0A529LSZ9-F1
#
_cell.length_a   1.000
_cell.length_b   1.000
_cell.length_c   1.000
_cell.angle_alpha   90.00
_cell.angle_beta   90.00
_cell.angle_gamma   90.00
#
_symmetry.space_group_name_H-M   'P 1'
#
loop_
_entity.id
_entity.type
_entity.pdbx_description
1 polymer ?
#
loop_
_entity_poly.entity_id
_entity_poly.type
_entity_poly.pdbx_seq_one_letter_code
_entity_poly.pdbx_strand_id
1 'polypeptide(L)'
;NAIMLAIAFGLAAAHSAEAVAAAVHGGDHFIYPDCRPAFIEAFQTMQDRALDGYAQIRLYAPYVNLGKADIVADGARYGTPFAETWSCYKGGVRHCGRCGTCVERREAFHLAGHADPTDYEDADFWLEALRRRRA
;
A
#
# COMPACT_ATOMS: atom_id res chain seq x y z
N ASN A 1 7.50 7.66 6.13
CA ASN A 1 6.14 8.26 6.02
C ASN A 1 6.04 9.69 6.52
N ALA A 2 6.50 10.04 7.73
CA ALA A 2 6.24 11.36 8.33
C ALA A 2 6.55 12.59 7.46
N ILE A 3 7.73 12.62 6.81
CA ILE A 3 8.11 13.75 5.93
C ILE A 3 7.13 13.90 4.76
N MET A 4 6.80 12.81 4.08
CA MET A 4 5.87 12.81 2.94
C MET A 4 4.46 13.23 3.36
N LEU A 5 3.99 12.75 4.51
CA LEU A 5 2.70 13.15 5.05
C LEU A 5 2.66 14.63 5.43
N ALA A 6 3.73 15.18 6.01
CA ALA A 6 3.78 16.60 6.36
C ALA A 6 3.70 17.49 5.11
N ILE A 7 4.39 17.09 4.03
CA ILE A 7 4.28 17.76 2.73
C ILE A 7 2.84 17.67 2.19
N ALA A 8 2.24 16.47 2.21
CA ALA A 8 0.87 16.27 1.74
C ALA A 8 -0.16 17.09 2.51
N PHE A 9 -0.02 17.21 3.83
CA PHE A 9 -0.88 18.06 4.66
C PHE A 9 -0.71 19.55 4.35
N GLY A 10 0.52 20.01 4.11
CA GLY A 10 0.78 21.39 3.67
C GLY A 10 0.10 21.69 2.34
N LEU A 11 0.17 20.77 1.37
CA LEU A 11 -0.54 20.89 0.10
C LEU A 11 -2.06 20.86 0.29
N ALA A 12 -2.58 19.91 1.07
CA ALA A 12 -4.00 19.78 1.31
C ALA A 12 -4.58 21.06 1.96
N ALA A 13 -3.87 21.67 2.90
CA ALA A 13 -4.28 22.93 3.52
C ALA A 13 -4.30 24.09 2.50
N ALA A 14 -3.25 24.21 1.68
CA ALA A 14 -3.16 25.24 0.65
C ALA A 14 -4.26 25.12 -0.43
N HIS A 15 -4.75 23.90 -0.66
CA HIS A 15 -5.79 23.60 -1.66
C HIS A 15 -7.20 23.42 -1.07
N SER A 16 -7.39 23.67 0.23
CA SER A 16 -8.67 23.46 0.93
C SER A 16 -9.22 22.04 0.76
N ALA A 17 -8.33 21.04 0.71
CA ALA A 17 -8.72 19.64 0.67
C ALA A 17 -9.11 19.14 2.07
N GLU A 18 -10.06 18.21 2.14
CA GLU A 18 -10.60 17.68 3.39
C GLU A 18 -9.79 16.51 3.96
N ALA A 19 -8.97 15.87 3.12
CA ALA A 19 -8.25 14.67 3.51
C ALA A 19 -6.93 14.48 2.77
N VAL A 20 -6.02 13.79 3.45
CA VAL A 20 -4.82 13.17 2.89
C VAL A 20 -4.97 11.66 3.04
N ALA A 21 -4.91 10.93 1.93
CA ALA A 21 -4.99 9.47 1.96
C ALA A 21 -3.60 8.82 1.94
N ALA A 22 -3.41 7.76 2.72
CA ALA A 22 -2.19 6.97 2.73
C ALA A 22 -2.53 5.47 2.71
N ALA A 23 -1.92 4.73 1.78
CA ALA A 23 -2.16 3.29 1.61
C ALA A 23 -1.19 2.42 2.45
N VAL A 24 -0.78 2.89 3.63
CA VAL A 24 -0.02 2.04 4.57
C VAL A 24 -0.87 0.85 4.99
N HIS A 25 -0.25 -0.31 5.20
CA HIS A 25 -1.00 -1.52 5.49
C HIS A 25 -0.44 -2.40 6.59
N GLY A 26 -1.28 -3.26 7.14
CA GLY A 26 -0.98 -4.12 8.28
C GLY A 26 0.20 -5.07 8.06
N GLY A 27 0.39 -5.52 6.82
CA GLY A 27 1.51 -6.41 6.45
C GLY A 27 2.91 -5.81 6.70
N ASP A 28 3.04 -4.48 6.78
CA ASP A 28 4.33 -3.80 6.90
C ASP A 28 4.73 -3.48 8.34
N HIS A 29 3.83 -3.66 9.31
CA HIS A 29 4.01 -3.20 10.70
C HIS A 29 5.27 -3.76 11.38
N PHE A 30 5.66 -4.98 11.01
CA PHE A 30 6.84 -5.64 11.55
C PHE A 30 8.13 -4.93 11.11
N ILE A 31 8.16 -4.46 9.86
CA ILE A 31 9.34 -3.85 9.23
C ILE A 31 9.36 -2.34 9.48
N TYR A 32 8.21 -1.68 9.35
CA TYR A 32 8.08 -0.22 9.32
C TYR A 32 7.21 0.29 10.49
N PRO A 33 7.80 0.88 11.53
CA PRO A 33 7.04 1.39 12.68
C PRO A 33 6.13 2.56 12.32
N ASP A 34 6.46 3.31 11.27
CA ASP A 34 5.68 4.43 10.74
C ASP A 34 4.53 3.99 9.81
N CYS A 35 4.25 2.69 9.73
CA CYS A 35 3.04 2.16 9.10
C CYS A 35 1.98 1.73 10.13
N ARG A 36 2.27 1.80 11.44
CA ARG A 36 1.39 1.27 12.50
C ARG A 36 0.25 2.23 12.85
N PRO A 37 -0.89 1.73 13.39
CA PRO A 37 -2.02 2.56 13.82
C PRO A 37 -1.62 3.69 14.77
N ALA A 38 -0.77 3.40 15.76
CA ALA A 38 -0.29 4.39 16.71
C ALA A 38 0.47 5.55 16.05
N PHE A 39 1.22 5.30 14.97
CA PHE A 39 1.86 6.37 14.20
C PHE A 39 0.81 7.22 13.47
N ILE A 40 -0.18 6.60 12.85
CA ILE A 40 -1.26 7.30 12.13
C ILE A 40 -2.08 8.19 13.08
N GLU A 41 -2.44 7.67 14.25
CA GLU A 41 -3.17 8.42 15.29
C GLU A 41 -2.36 9.60 15.84
N ALA A 42 -1.09 9.35 16.16
CA ALA A 42 -0.19 10.39 16.65
C ALA A 42 0.03 11.48 15.57
N PHE A 43 0.18 11.08 14.30
CA PHE A 43 0.38 12.03 13.20
C PHE A 43 -0.86 12.89 12.96
N GLN A 44 -2.07 12.29 12.96
CA GLN A 44 -3.32 13.05 12.89
C GLN A 44 -3.39 14.07 14.03
N THR A 45 -3.16 13.62 15.27
CA THR A 45 -3.22 14.49 16.46
C THR A 45 -2.25 15.67 16.34
N MET A 46 -1.03 15.42 15.85
CA MET A 46 -0.05 16.47 15.60
C MET A 46 -0.54 17.47 14.54
N GLN A 47 -1.12 16.99 13.43
CA GLN A 47 -1.62 17.85 12.35
C GLN A 47 -2.84 18.67 12.77
N ASP A 48 -3.74 18.12 13.58
CA ASP A 48 -4.87 18.85 14.15
C ASP A 48 -4.41 20.07 14.96
N ARG A 49 -3.26 19.95 15.66
CA ARG A 49 -2.64 21.07 16.38
C ARG A 49 -1.91 22.03 15.46
N ALA A 50 -1.24 21.52 14.43
CA ALA A 50 -0.47 22.34 13.50
C ALA A 50 -1.37 23.23 12.61
N LEU A 51 -2.59 22.80 12.34
CA LEU A 51 -3.54 23.46 11.44
C LEU A 51 -4.75 24.09 12.15
N ASP A 52 -4.73 24.15 13.48
CA ASP A 52 -5.83 24.71 14.27
C ASP A 52 -6.18 26.14 13.85
N GLY A 53 -7.47 26.41 13.66
CA GLY A 53 -7.99 27.69 13.16
C GLY A 53 -7.68 27.98 11.68
N TYR A 54 -6.99 27.08 10.96
CA TYR A 54 -6.62 27.28 9.56
C TYR A 54 -7.25 26.24 8.62
N ALA A 55 -7.12 24.94 8.92
CA ALA A 55 -7.66 23.87 8.10
C ALA A 55 -7.99 22.63 8.94
N GLN A 56 -9.02 21.88 8.55
CA GLN A 56 -9.37 20.61 9.16
C GLN A 56 -9.20 19.49 8.14
N ILE A 57 -8.16 18.67 8.30
CA ILE A 57 -7.75 17.67 7.31
C ILE A 57 -7.65 16.31 7.97
N ARG A 58 -8.34 15.31 7.40
CA ARG A 58 -8.31 13.93 7.90
C ARG A 58 -7.21 13.12 7.21
N LEU A 59 -6.39 12.42 8.01
CA LEU A 59 -5.53 11.35 7.54
C LEU A 59 -6.38 10.08 7.35
N TYR A 60 -6.58 9.71 6.09
CA TYR A 60 -7.34 8.53 5.69
C TYR A 60 -6.40 7.37 5.36
N ALA A 61 -6.31 6.38 6.25
CA ALA A 61 -5.46 5.20 6.09
C ALA A 61 -6.27 3.90 6.20
N PRO A 62 -7.10 3.57 5.19
CA PRO A 62 -8.08 2.47 5.29
C PRO A 62 -7.44 1.09 5.45
N TYR A 63 -6.21 0.93 4.96
CA TYR A 63 -5.54 -0.37 4.93
C TYR A 63 -4.64 -0.63 6.14
N VAL A 64 -4.53 0.31 7.10
CA VAL A 64 -3.59 0.22 8.22
C VAL A 64 -3.75 -1.07 9.04
N ASN A 65 -4.96 -1.62 9.12
CA ASN A 65 -5.22 -2.88 9.83
C ASN A 65 -5.46 -4.08 8.90
N LEU A 66 -5.30 -3.89 7.58
CA LEU A 66 -5.65 -4.86 6.55
C LEU A 66 -4.40 -5.36 5.81
N GLY A 67 -4.53 -6.52 5.16
CA GLY A 67 -3.48 -7.14 4.36
C GLY A 67 -3.56 -6.78 2.88
N LYS A 68 -2.55 -7.21 2.12
CA LYS A 68 -2.51 -7.00 0.65
C LYS A 68 -3.63 -7.72 -0.08
N ALA A 69 -4.12 -8.86 0.43
CA ALA A 69 -5.27 -9.55 -0.15
C ALA A 69 -6.54 -8.69 -0.07
N ASP A 70 -6.76 -7.99 1.05
CA ASP A 70 -7.88 -7.06 1.20
C ASP A 70 -7.76 -5.87 0.22
N ILE A 71 -6.54 -5.36 0.03
CA ILE A 71 -6.27 -4.30 -0.96
C ILE A 71 -6.61 -4.78 -2.38
N VAL A 72 -6.28 -6.02 -2.73
CA VAL A 72 -6.65 -6.61 -4.03
C VAL A 72 -8.16 -6.75 -4.16
N ALA A 73 -8.84 -7.24 -3.13
CA ALA A 73 -10.29 -7.40 -3.12
C ALA A 73 -11.01 -6.05 -3.30
N ASP A 74 -10.55 -5.00 -2.61
CA ASP A 74 -11.07 -3.64 -2.78
C ASP A 74 -10.81 -3.11 -4.19
N GLY A 75 -9.58 -3.27 -4.71
CA GLY A 75 -9.28 -2.81 -6.06
C GLY A 75 -10.11 -3.54 -7.12
N ALA A 76 -10.36 -4.83 -6.96
CA ALA A 76 -11.26 -5.57 -7.84
C ALA A 76 -12.71 -5.07 -7.73
N ARG A 77 -13.19 -4.83 -6.50
CA ARG A 77 -14.52 -4.28 -6.23
C ARG A 77 -14.74 -2.92 -6.90
N TYR A 78 -13.72 -2.07 -6.93
CA TYR A 78 -13.81 -0.71 -7.47
C TYR A 78 -13.26 -0.56 -8.90
N GLY A 79 -12.89 -1.67 -9.56
CA GLY A 79 -12.44 -1.65 -10.96
C GLY A 79 -11.07 -1.02 -11.17
N THR A 80 -10.16 -1.14 -10.20
CA THR A 80 -8.78 -0.66 -10.31
C THR A 80 -8.08 -1.30 -11.54
N PRO A 81 -7.43 -0.51 -12.40
CA PRO A 81 -6.70 -1.02 -13.55
C PRO A 81 -5.36 -1.65 -13.13
N PHE A 82 -5.41 -2.82 -12.51
CA PHE A 82 -4.23 -3.48 -11.94
C PHE A 82 -3.09 -3.73 -12.95
N ALA A 83 -3.42 -3.88 -14.23
CA ALA A 83 -2.43 -4.04 -15.32
C ALA A 83 -1.57 -2.78 -15.53
N GLU A 84 -2.06 -1.60 -15.13
CA GLU A 84 -1.34 -0.32 -15.23
C GLU A 84 -0.51 -0.01 -13.98
N THR A 85 -0.64 -0.83 -12.93
CA THR A 85 0.07 -0.62 -11.65
C THR A 85 1.43 -1.30 -11.65
N TRP A 86 2.39 -0.68 -10.96
CA TRP A 86 3.74 -1.21 -10.83
C TRP A 86 4.08 -1.55 -9.38
N SER A 87 4.61 -2.75 -9.15
CA SER A 87 5.06 -3.20 -7.81
C SER A 87 6.50 -3.68 -7.78
N CYS A 88 7.09 -4.01 -8.94
CA CYS A 88 8.40 -4.64 -9.01
C CYS A 88 9.54 -3.69 -8.60
N TYR A 89 10.42 -4.12 -7.69
CA TYR A 89 11.60 -3.33 -7.31
C TYR A 89 12.69 -3.24 -8.39
N LYS A 90 12.68 -4.10 -9.41
CA LYS A 90 13.75 -4.15 -10.41
C LYS A 90 13.60 -3.09 -11.51
N GLY A 91 12.41 -2.50 -11.68
CA GLY A 91 12.20 -1.38 -12.61
C GLY A 91 12.53 -1.69 -14.08
N GLY A 92 12.42 -2.96 -14.51
CA GLY A 92 12.62 -3.37 -15.91
C GLY A 92 11.41 -3.08 -16.80
N VAL A 93 11.35 -3.73 -17.97
CA VAL A 93 10.18 -3.62 -18.88
C VAL A 93 8.98 -4.42 -18.35
N ARG A 94 9.25 -5.56 -17.73
CA ARG A 94 8.24 -6.44 -17.11
C ARG A 94 8.55 -6.62 -15.63
N HIS A 95 7.56 -7.04 -14.84
CA HIS A 95 7.81 -7.41 -13.46
C HIS A 95 8.72 -8.64 -13.40
N CYS A 96 9.77 -8.62 -12.59
CA CYS A 96 10.73 -9.74 -12.60
C CYS A 96 10.18 -11.07 -12.07
N GLY A 97 9.06 -11.06 -11.33
CA GLY A 97 8.43 -12.26 -10.75
C GLY A 97 9.15 -12.84 -9.53
N ARG A 98 10.33 -12.33 -9.19
CA ARG A 98 11.24 -12.92 -8.17
C ARG A 98 11.49 -12.05 -6.95
N CYS A 99 11.37 -10.72 -7.06
CA CYS A 99 11.61 -9.83 -5.92
C CYS A 99 10.47 -9.93 -4.89
N GLY A 100 10.74 -9.53 -3.64
CA GLY A 100 9.77 -9.64 -2.54
C GLY A 100 8.38 -9.09 -2.88
N THR A 101 8.31 -7.89 -3.46
CA THR A 101 7.02 -7.27 -3.83
C THR A 101 6.31 -7.97 -5.00
N CYS A 102 7.04 -8.60 -5.92
CA CYS A 102 6.42 -9.42 -6.97
C CYS A 102 5.78 -10.68 -6.38
N VAL A 103 6.48 -11.33 -5.45
CA VAL A 103 5.98 -12.53 -4.77
C VAL A 103 4.79 -12.20 -3.87
N GLU A 104 4.88 -11.14 -3.07
CA GLU A 104 3.77 -10.67 -2.22
C GLU A 104 2.55 -10.25 -3.04
N ARG A 105 2.75 -9.64 -4.21
CA ARG A 105 1.66 -9.34 -5.13
C ARG A 105 0.98 -10.63 -5.61
N ARG A 106 1.75 -11.61 -6.09
CA ARG A 106 1.21 -12.91 -6.52
C ARG A 106 0.40 -13.59 -5.41
N GLU A 107 0.95 -13.62 -4.20
CA GLU A 107 0.28 -14.17 -3.03
C GLU A 107 -1.02 -13.42 -2.71
N ALA A 108 -1.01 -12.08 -2.73
CA ALA A 108 -2.20 -11.27 -2.46
C ALA A 108 -3.32 -11.52 -3.47
N PHE A 109 -3.02 -11.57 -4.77
CA PHE A 109 -4.01 -11.92 -5.80
C PHE A 109 -4.55 -13.33 -5.62
N HIS A 110 -3.67 -14.29 -5.34
CA HIS A 110 -4.06 -15.67 -5.07
C HIS A 110 -5.01 -15.79 -3.88
N LEU A 111 -4.66 -15.17 -2.74
CA LEU A 111 -5.48 -15.18 -1.53
C LEU A 111 -6.82 -14.45 -1.71
N ALA A 112 -6.83 -13.39 -2.51
CA ALA A 112 -8.05 -12.64 -2.83
C ALA A 112 -8.94 -13.35 -3.87
N GLY A 113 -8.49 -14.46 -4.46
CA GLY A 113 -9.26 -15.19 -5.47
C GLY A 113 -9.39 -14.46 -6.82
N HIS A 114 -8.49 -13.52 -7.11
CA HIS A 114 -8.47 -12.75 -8.36
C HIS A 114 -7.28 -13.14 -9.24
N ALA A 115 -7.49 -13.16 -10.56
CA ALA A 115 -6.39 -13.32 -11.51
C ALA A 115 -5.52 -12.06 -11.49
N ASP A 116 -4.21 -12.24 -11.35
CA ASP A 116 -3.24 -11.14 -11.43
C ASP A 116 -2.92 -10.84 -12.91
N PRO A 117 -3.30 -9.66 -13.43
CA PRO A 117 -3.15 -9.33 -14.86
C PRO A 117 -1.73 -8.90 -15.25
N THR A 118 -0.80 -8.88 -14.30
CA THR A 118 0.56 -8.39 -14.50
C THR A 118 1.38 -9.31 -15.43
N ASP A 119 2.13 -8.70 -16.35
CA ASP A 119 3.11 -9.41 -17.17
C ASP A 119 4.45 -9.58 -16.42
N TYR A 120 4.89 -10.82 -16.30
CA TYR A 120 6.07 -11.21 -15.52
C TYR A 120 7.14 -11.85 -16.39
N GLU A 121 8.41 -11.60 -16.08
CA GLU A 121 9.54 -12.30 -16.68
C GLU A 121 9.60 -13.77 -16.24
N ASP A 122 9.28 -14.03 -14.97
CA ASP A 122 9.21 -15.37 -14.38
C ASP A 122 7.94 -15.50 -13.55
N ALA A 123 6.86 -15.92 -14.21
CA ALA A 123 5.53 -15.98 -13.61
C ALA A 123 5.37 -17.05 -12.52
N ASP A 124 6.17 -18.13 -12.59
CA ASP A 124 5.96 -19.35 -11.81
C ASP A 124 6.92 -19.52 -10.62
N PHE A 125 7.92 -18.64 -10.49
CA PHE A 125 8.89 -18.67 -9.38
C PHE A 125 8.24 -18.79 -8.00
N TRP A 126 7.16 -18.06 -7.73
CA TRP A 126 6.50 -18.07 -6.42
C TRP A 126 5.88 -19.43 -6.08
N LEU A 127 5.33 -20.16 -7.07
CA LEU A 127 4.80 -21.51 -6.88
C LEU A 127 5.92 -22.49 -6.54
N GLU A 128 7.06 -22.36 -7.21
CA GLU A 128 8.24 -23.17 -6.92
C GLU A 128 8.76 -22.90 -5.50
N ALA A 129 8.86 -21.64 -5.11
CA ALA A 129 9.27 -21.24 -3.77
C ALA A 129 8.36 -21.83 -2.67
N LEU A 130 7.03 -21.82 -2.89
CA LEU A 130 6.07 -22.43 -1.97
C LEU A 130 6.23 -23.95 -1.88
N ARG A 131 6.45 -24.64 -3.00
CA ARG A 131 6.70 -26.10 -3.00
C ARG A 131 7.95 -26.45 -2.20
N ARG A 132 9.05 -25.71 -2.41
CA ARG A 132 10.32 -25.94 -1.70
C ARG A 132 10.22 -25.74 -0.19
N ARG A 133 9.38 -24.80 0.28
CA ARG A 133 9.16 -24.57 1.72
C ARG A 133 8.36 -25.70 2.40
N ARG A 134 7.57 -26.45 1.63
CA ARG A 134 6.73 -27.56 2.14
C ARG A 134 7.42 -28.92 2.12
N ALA A 135 8.56 -29.02 1.43
CA ALA A 135 9.44 -30.19 1.43
C ALA A 135 10.40 -30.14 2.62
#